data_AF-A0A8T1VNZ1-F1
#
_entry.id   AF-A0A8T1VNZ1-F1
#
_cell.length_a   1.000
_cell.length_b   1.000
_cell.length_c   1.000
_cell.angle_alpha   90.00
_cell.angle_beta   90.00
_cell.angle_gamma   90.00
#
_symmetry.space_group_name_H-M   'P 1'
#
loop_
_entity.id
_entity.type
_entity.pdbx_description
1 polymer ?
#
loop_
_entity_poly.entity_id
_entity_poly.type
_entity_poly.pdbx_seq_one_letter_code
_entity_poly.pdbx_strand_id
1 'polypeptide(L)'
;MVGDLTYNNVSRDDISKTLPQFVAYVNQRDKHFPTLTVKETLKFAHAFCGGELLRRGKELLSKGSAEQNLEALAITKAVFENYPEIVIQQLGLQNCQDTIVGDAMMRGISGGERNRVTTGEMEFGMKYMSLVDEISTGLDSAATYDIIDTQRSVAHTLHKTVVIALLQPSPEVFFFFFLTTHGP
;
A
#
# COMPACT_ATOMS: atom_id res chain seq x y z
N MET A 1 -24.81 17.78 -5.55
CA MET A 1 -25.05 17.67 -4.10
C MET A 1 -23.77 18.09 -3.41
N VAL A 2 -23.80 19.12 -2.57
CA VAL A 2 -22.62 19.52 -1.78
C VAL A 2 -22.73 18.80 -0.44
N GLY A 3 -21.68 18.11 -0.03
CA GLY A 3 -21.63 17.37 1.22
C GLY A 3 -20.31 17.65 1.93
N ASP A 4 -20.32 17.46 3.24
CA ASP A 4 -19.16 17.72 4.10
C ASP A 4 -18.30 16.46 4.23
N LEU A 5 -16.99 16.61 4.05
CA LEU A 5 -16.00 15.55 4.20
C LEU A 5 -14.93 15.98 5.19
N THR A 6 -14.69 15.15 6.20
CA THR A 6 -13.66 15.35 7.21
C THR A 6 -12.70 14.18 7.28
N TYR A 7 -11.45 14.44 7.58
CA TYR A 7 -10.43 13.43 7.86
C TYR A 7 -9.96 13.63 9.30
N ASN A 8 -10.25 12.67 10.18
CA ASN A 8 -9.98 12.80 11.63
C ASN A 8 -10.51 14.12 12.22
N ASN A 9 -11.76 14.48 11.89
CA ASN A 9 -12.44 15.73 12.28
C ASN A 9 -11.81 17.02 11.71
N VAL A 10 -10.85 16.92 10.79
CA VAL A 10 -10.30 18.08 10.07
C VAL A 10 -11.00 18.21 8.72
N SER A 11 -11.39 19.43 8.34
CA SER A 11 -12.07 19.66 7.07
C SER A 11 -11.16 19.35 5.88
N ARG A 12 -11.75 18.93 4.74
CA ARG A 12 -11.02 18.73 3.49
C ARG A 12 -10.24 19.98 3.07
N ASP A 13 -10.83 21.16 3.24
CA ASP A 13 -10.23 22.42 2.78
C ASP A 13 -8.92 22.71 3.51
N ASP A 14 -8.87 22.46 4.82
CA ASP A 14 -7.70 22.68 5.67
C ASP A 14 -6.52 21.77 5.35
N ILE A 15 -6.78 20.55 4.86
CA ILE A 15 -5.75 19.53 4.63
C ILE A 15 -5.54 19.22 3.15
N SER A 16 -6.28 19.85 2.24
CA SER A 16 -6.26 19.57 0.79
C SER A 16 -4.85 19.52 0.20
N LYS A 17 -3.96 20.42 0.65
CA LYS A 17 -2.57 20.52 0.19
C LYS A 17 -1.67 19.40 0.72
N THR A 18 -2.01 18.81 1.85
CA THR A 18 -1.21 17.76 2.51
C THR A 18 -1.84 16.38 2.36
N LEU A 19 -3.07 16.28 1.85
CA LEU A 19 -3.81 15.04 1.63
C LEU A 19 -2.99 13.95 0.91
N PRO A 20 -2.23 14.25 -0.17
CA PRO A 20 -1.41 13.25 -0.85
C PRO A 20 -0.27 12.69 0.03
N GLN A 21 0.06 13.32 1.15
CA GLN A 21 1.10 12.84 2.07
C GLN A 21 0.65 11.63 2.88
N PHE A 22 -0.65 11.48 3.13
CA PHE A 22 -1.20 10.41 3.97
C PHE A 22 -2.30 9.57 3.31
N VAL A 23 -2.77 9.95 2.11
CA VAL A 23 -3.75 9.17 1.33
C VAL A 23 -3.10 8.64 0.05
N ALA A 24 -3.26 7.36 -0.22
CA ALA A 24 -2.99 6.72 -1.50
C ALA A 24 -4.29 6.59 -2.30
N TYR A 25 -4.20 6.75 -3.62
CA TYR A 25 -5.30 6.44 -4.55
C TYR A 25 -4.80 5.49 -5.63
N VAL A 26 -5.43 4.31 -5.70
CA VAL A 26 -5.18 3.27 -6.67
C VAL A 26 -6.28 3.32 -7.71
N ASN A 27 -5.89 3.58 -8.96
CA ASN A 27 -6.82 3.61 -10.09
C ASN A 27 -7.18 2.18 -10.55
N GLN A 28 -8.22 2.07 -11.38
CA GLN A 28 -8.65 0.82 -12.02
C GLN A 28 -7.57 0.10 -12.84
N ARG A 29 -6.56 0.83 -13.34
CA ARG A 29 -5.47 0.26 -14.15
C ARG A 29 -4.15 0.37 -13.41
N ASP A 30 -3.53 -0.79 -13.18
CA ASP A 30 -2.15 -0.88 -12.73
C ASP A 30 -1.21 -0.39 -13.85
N LYS A 31 -0.33 0.56 -13.52
CA LYS A 31 0.66 1.10 -14.46
C LYS A 31 2.05 0.85 -13.91
N HIS A 32 2.65 -0.22 -14.37
CA HIS A 32 4.01 -0.63 -14.00
C HIS A 32 4.94 -0.48 -15.21
N PHE A 33 6.25 -0.37 -14.96
CA PHE A 33 7.25 -0.59 -16.00
C PHE A 33 7.32 -2.10 -16.28
N PRO A 34 6.90 -2.58 -17.47
CA PRO A 34 6.69 -4.01 -17.69
C PRO A 34 7.99 -4.82 -17.67
N THR A 35 9.12 -4.18 -17.92
CA THR A 35 10.44 -4.80 -17.97
C THR A 35 11.13 -4.86 -16.60
N LEU A 36 10.63 -4.16 -15.59
CA LEU A 36 11.18 -4.25 -14.23
C LEU A 36 10.66 -5.51 -13.55
N THR A 37 11.52 -6.12 -12.75
CA THR A 37 11.12 -7.14 -11.79
C THR A 37 10.26 -6.56 -10.68
N VAL A 38 9.49 -7.41 -9.99
CA VAL A 38 8.75 -7.02 -8.79
C VAL A 38 9.65 -6.33 -7.78
N LYS A 39 10.84 -6.89 -7.52
CA LYS A 39 11.80 -6.35 -6.56
C LYS A 39 12.36 -5.01 -7.00
N GLU A 40 12.72 -4.86 -8.28
CA GLU A 40 13.18 -3.56 -8.81
C GLU A 40 12.10 -2.49 -8.72
N THR A 41 10.84 -2.85 -9.01
CA THR A 41 9.68 -1.96 -8.92
C THR A 41 9.51 -1.43 -7.49
N LEU A 42 9.53 -2.32 -6.49
CA LEU A 42 9.41 -1.91 -5.08
C LEU A 42 10.64 -1.15 -4.57
N LYS A 43 11.84 -1.50 -5.01
CA LYS A 43 13.06 -0.74 -4.69
C LYS A 43 13.04 0.66 -5.28
N PHE A 44 12.54 0.78 -6.51
CA PHE A 44 12.32 2.07 -7.15
C PHE A 44 11.34 2.91 -6.33
N ALA A 45 10.15 2.39 -6.03
CA ALA A 45 9.16 3.09 -5.22
C ALA A 45 9.72 3.50 -3.84
N HIS A 46 10.48 2.63 -3.18
CA HIS A 46 11.16 2.93 -1.93
C HIS A 46 12.17 4.08 -2.03
N ALA A 47 13.00 4.09 -3.08
CA ALA A 47 14.02 5.13 -3.25
C ALA A 47 13.41 6.53 -3.42
N PHE A 48 12.26 6.64 -4.09
CA PHE A 48 11.61 7.93 -4.37
C PHE A 48 10.59 8.36 -3.31
N CYS A 49 9.87 7.40 -2.71
CA CYS A 49 8.77 7.69 -1.77
C CYS A 49 9.13 7.37 -0.31
N GLY A 50 10.19 6.59 -0.05
CA GLY A 50 10.51 6.10 1.28
C GLY A 50 11.13 7.14 2.23
N GLY A 51 11.74 8.21 1.71
CA GLY A 51 12.51 9.17 2.52
C GLY A 51 11.75 9.78 3.71
N GLU A 52 10.42 9.79 3.64
CA GLU A 52 9.50 10.18 4.72
C GLU A 52 9.72 9.35 6.01
N LEU A 53 9.99 8.04 5.91
CA LEU A 53 10.21 7.15 7.06
C LEU A 53 11.45 7.55 7.85
N LEU A 54 12.55 7.85 7.14
CA LEU A 54 13.79 8.34 7.74
C LEU A 54 13.62 9.74 8.34
N ARG A 55 12.88 10.64 7.67
CA ARG A 55 12.63 12.00 8.16
C ARG A 55 11.81 11.98 9.45
N ARG A 56 10.66 11.29 9.45
CA ARG A 56 9.79 11.16 10.62
C ARG A 56 10.45 10.34 11.74
N GLY A 57 11.22 9.31 11.39
CA GLY A 57 11.99 8.54 12.35
C GLY A 57 12.95 9.42 13.15
N LYS A 58 13.70 10.32 12.51
CA LYS A 58 14.59 11.27 13.20
C LYS A 58 13.82 12.21 14.15
N GLU A 59 12.63 12.66 13.77
CA GLU A 59 11.79 13.54 14.60
C GLU A 59 11.18 12.81 15.81
N LEU A 60 10.79 11.54 15.65
CA LEU A 60 10.19 10.74 16.72
C LEU A 60 11.25 10.23 17.71
N LEU A 61 12.47 9.98 17.24
CA LEU A 61 13.58 9.42 18.02
C LEU A 61 14.45 10.48 18.70
N SER A 62 13.99 11.72 18.82
CA SER A 62 14.73 12.80 19.48
C SER A 62 14.37 12.99 20.96
N LYS A 63 13.51 12.12 21.52
CA LYS A 63 12.93 12.30 22.87
C LYS A 63 13.60 11.47 23.97
N GLY A 64 14.51 10.55 23.65
CA GLY A 64 15.24 9.72 24.61
C GLY A 64 16.63 10.28 24.97
N SER A 65 17.41 9.49 25.71
CA SER A 65 18.83 9.80 25.96
C SER A 65 19.66 9.76 24.67
N ALA A 66 20.85 10.35 24.66
CA ALA A 66 21.71 10.36 23.47
C ALA A 66 22.04 8.95 22.95
N GLU A 67 22.27 8.01 23.86
CA GLU A 67 22.55 6.61 23.53
C GLU A 67 21.31 5.90 22.95
N GLN A 68 20.15 6.07 23.57
CA GLN A 68 18.88 5.52 23.10
C GLN A 68 18.49 6.06 21.71
N ASN A 69 18.70 7.37 21.49
CA ASN A 69 18.40 8.00 20.22
C ASN A 69 19.32 7.48 19.11
N LEU A 70 20.60 7.21 19.42
CA LEU A 70 21.56 6.65 18.46
C LEU A 70 21.20 5.20 18.08
N GLU A 71 20.87 4.38 19.07
CA GLU A 71 20.42 3.00 18.85
C GLU A 71 19.15 2.96 17.99
N ALA A 72 18.14 3.76 18.35
CA ALA A 72 16.89 3.79 17.61
C ALA A 72 17.07 4.31 16.17
N LEU A 73 18.00 5.25 15.96
CA LEU A 73 18.35 5.75 14.63
C LEU A 73 19.00 4.65 13.78
N ALA A 74 19.88 3.84 14.37
CA ALA A 74 20.50 2.70 13.71
C ALA A 74 19.45 1.65 13.29
N ILE A 75 18.52 1.32 14.18
CA ILE A 75 17.40 0.42 13.90
C ILE A 75 16.53 0.97 12.77
N THR A 76 16.15 2.25 12.85
CA THR A 76 15.32 2.89 11.82
C THR A 76 15.99 2.89 10.46
N LYS A 77 17.31 3.15 10.42
CA LYS A 77 18.09 3.10 9.19
C LYS A 77 18.13 1.68 8.61
N ALA A 78 18.35 0.67 9.44
CA ALA A 78 18.35 -0.72 9.00
C ALA A 78 16.97 -1.16 8.48
N VAL A 79 15.89 -0.78 9.16
CA VAL A 79 14.51 -1.05 8.70
C VAL A 79 14.26 -0.35 7.37
N PHE A 80 14.68 0.91 7.22
CA PHE A 80 14.54 1.66 5.99
C PHE A 80 15.24 0.95 4.83
N GLU A 81 16.52 0.63 4.97
CA GLU A 81 17.34 0.00 3.92
C GLU A 81 16.80 -1.37 3.47
N ASN A 82 16.10 -2.09 4.35
CA ASN A 82 15.51 -3.40 4.08
C ASN A 82 13.99 -3.36 3.91
N TYR A 83 13.39 -2.16 3.84
CA TYR A 83 11.94 -2.01 3.80
C TYR A 83 11.30 -2.66 2.55
N PRO A 84 11.91 -2.60 1.34
CA PRO A 84 11.39 -3.31 0.17
C PRO A 84 11.27 -4.82 0.41
N GLU A 85 12.28 -5.44 1.03
CA GLU A 85 12.28 -6.86 1.36
C GLU A 85 11.19 -7.21 2.39
N ILE A 86 10.95 -6.33 3.37
CA ILE A 86 9.84 -6.47 4.33
C ILE A 86 8.49 -6.43 3.61
N VAL A 87 8.29 -5.47 2.70
CA VAL A 87 7.04 -5.34 1.91
C VAL A 87 6.83 -6.56 1.01
N ILE A 88 7.88 -7.07 0.34
CA ILE A 88 7.82 -8.30 -0.46
C ILE A 88 7.35 -9.48 0.41
N GLN A 89 7.89 -9.61 1.62
CA GLN A 89 7.53 -10.68 2.52
C GLN A 89 6.09 -10.54 3.04
N GLN A 90 5.69 -9.35 3.45
CA GLN A 90 4.34 -9.06 3.97
C GLN A 90 3.25 -9.31 2.93
N LEU A 91 3.53 -9.03 1.66
CA LEU A 91 2.59 -9.21 0.56
C LEU A 91 2.69 -10.58 -0.12
N GLY A 92 3.55 -11.49 0.36
CA GLY A 92 3.64 -12.83 -0.21
C GLY A 92 4.22 -12.86 -1.63
N LEU A 93 5.09 -11.92 -1.99
CA LEU A 93 5.66 -11.74 -3.34
C LEU A 93 7.00 -12.47 -3.54
N GLN A 94 7.51 -13.20 -2.54
CA GLN A 94 8.85 -13.80 -2.54
C GLN A 94 9.12 -14.69 -3.75
N ASN A 95 8.13 -15.48 -4.15
CA ASN A 95 8.25 -16.45 -5.25
C ASN A 95 8.34 -15.77 -6.63
N CYS A 96 7.85 -14.53 -6.74
CA CYS A 96 7.82 -13.77 -7.99
C CYS A 96 8.73 -12.53 -7.95
N GLN A 97 9.55 -12.37 -6.90
CA GLN A 97 10.30 -11.13 -6.67
C GLN A 97 11.27 -10.78 -7.81
N ASP A 98 11.86 -11.80 -8.46
CA ASP A 98 12.80 -11.65 -9.58
C ASP A 98 12.12 -11.85 -10.94
N THR A 99 10.79 -11.98 -10.96
CA THR A 99 9.99 -12.04 -12.19
C THR A 99 9.59 -10.65 -12.63
N ILE A 100 9.64 -10.38 -13.94
CA ILE A 100 9.16 -9.12 -14.51
C ILE A 100 7.65 -8.94 -14.28
N VAL A 101 7.23 -7.70 -14.04
CA VAL A 101 5.79 -7.40 -13.86
C VAL A 101 5.01 -7.70 -15.14
N GLY A 102 5.60 -7.38 -16.30
CA GLY A 102 4.99 -7.59 -17.60
C GLY A 102 3.72 -6.76 -17.82
N ASP A 103 3.09 -6.97 -18.97
CA ASP A 103 1.85 -6.31 -19.40
C ASP A 103 1.06 -7.22 -20.36
N ALA A 104 0.16 -6.64 -21.16
CA ALA A 104 -0.62 -7.38 -22.15
C ALA A 104 0.22 -7.97 -23.30
N MET A 105 1.39 -7.42 -23.59
CA MET A 105 2.29 -7.85 -24.67
C MET A 105 3.43 -8.72 -24.15
N MET A 106 3.87 -8.47 -22.92
CA MET A 106 4.98 -9.16 -22.27
C MET A 106 4.48 -9.95 -21.07
N ARG A 107 4.54 -11.29 -21.17
CA ARG A 107 4.14 -12.16 -20.05
C ARG A 107 5.02 -11.90 -18.84
N GLY A 108 4.38 -11.62 -17.71
CA GLY A 108 5.00 -11.47 -16.40
C GLY A 108 4.21 -12.19 -15.32
N ILE A 109 4.08 -11.53 -14.16
CA ILE A 109 3.31 -12.02 -13.02
C ILE A 109 1.79 -12.07 -13.29
N SER A 110 1.07 -12.83 -12.47
CA SER A 110 -0.40 -12.94 -12.50
C SER A 110 -1.08 -11.61 -12.11
N GLY A 111 -2.41 -11.53 -12.33
CA GLY A 111 -3.19 -10.35 -11.95
C GLY A 111 -3.20 -10.08 -10.45
N GLY A 112 -3.34 -11.11 -9.62
CA GLY A 112 -3.30 -10.98 -8.16
C GLY A 112 -1.93 -10.59 -7.62
N GLU A 113 -0.85 -11.15 -8.18
CA GLU A 113 0.51 -10.71 -7.86
C GLU A 113 0.73 -9.25 -8.26
N ARG A 114 0.25 -8.82 -9.44
CA ARG A 114 0.32 -7.41 -9.88
C ARG A 114 -0.40 -6.46 -8.94
N ASN A 115 -1.57 -6.84 -8.44
CA ASN A 115 -2.28 -6.03 -7.44
C ASN A 115 -1.49 -5.90 -6.14
N ARG A 116 -0.87 -6.98 -5.69
CA ARG A 116 0.06 -6.95 -4.54
C ARG A 116 1.25 -6.04 -4.81
N VAL A 117 1.82 -6.04 -6.02
CA VAL A 117 2.89 -5.07 -6.39
C VAL A 117 2.38 -3.64 -6.30
N THR A 118 1.23 -3.33 -6.91
CA THR A 118 0.61 -1.99 -6.82
C THR A 118 0.37 -1.57 -5.37
N THR A 119 -0.10 -2.49 -4.54
CA THR A 119 -0.31 -2.24 -3.12
C THR A 119 1.03 -1.91 -2.43
N GLY A 120 2.06 -2.73 -2.66
CA GLY A 120 3.40 -2.50 -2.14
C GLY A 120 4.03 -1.18 -2.60
N GLU A 121 3.78 -0.74 -3.83
CA GLU A 121 4.24 0.59 -4.28
C GLU A 121 3.59 1.72 -3.46
N MET A 122 2.29 1.60 -3.19
CA MET A 122 1.54 2.58 -2.40
C MET A 122 1.88 2.55 -0.91
N GLU A 123 2.51 1.47 -0.43
CA GLU A 123 3.03 1.38 0.94
C GLU A 123 4.19 2.35 1.19
N PHE A 124 5.00 2.63 0.16
CA PHE A 124 6.11 3.56 0.30
C PHE A 124 5.61 5.00 0.45
N GLY A 125 6.02 5.66 1.53
CA GLY A 125 5.61 7.03 1.85
C GLY A 125 4.59 7.16 2.99
N MET A 126 4.41 6.11 3.81
CA MET A 126 3.65 6.16 5.07
C MET A 126 2.20 6.63 4.92
N LYS A 127 1.51 6.14 3.88
CA LYS A 127 0.09 6.45 3.66
C LYS A 127 -0.76 5.73 4.70
N TYR A 128 -1.63 6.44 5.39
CA TYR A 128 -2.52 5.88 6.43
C TYR A 128 -3.85 5.39 5.85
N MET A 129 -4.23 5.90 4.67
CA MET A 129 -5.46 5.52 3.98
C MET A 129 -5.18 5.16 2.53
N SER A 130 -5.81 4.10 2.05
CA SER A 130 -5.79 3.67 0.65
C SER A 130 -7.21 3.72 0.08
N LEU A 131 -7.39 4.48 -1.00
CA LEU A 131 -8.62 4.56 -1.78
C LEU A 131 -8.40 3.77 -3.07
N VAL A 132 -9.21 2.74 -3.30
CA VAL A 132 -8.91 1.71 -4.28
C VAL A 132 -10.10 1.55 -5.22
N ASP A 133 -9.91 1.89 -6.48
CA ASP A 133 -11.01 2.08 -7.42
C ASP A 133 -11.11 0.96 -8.46
N GLU A 134 -12.21 0.20 -8.44
CA GLU A 134 -12.59 -0.79 -9.46
C GLU A 134 -11.51 -1.84 -9.83
N ILE A 135 -10.59 -2.14 -8.92
CA ILE A 135 -9.39 -2.96 -9.17
C ILE A 135 -9.65 -4.44 -9.53
N SER A 136 -10.89 -4.91 -9.36
CA SER A 136 -11.30 -6.27 -9.73
C SER A 136 -11.95 -6.36 -11.11
N THR A 137 -12.13 -5.23 -11.81
CA THR A 137 -12.92 -5.19 -13.04
C THR A 137 -12.22 -5.95 -14.17
N GLY A 138 -12.93 -6.90 -14.78
CA GLY A 138 -12.40 -7.72 -15.87
C GLY A 138 -11.50 -8.88 -15.43
N LEU A 139 -11.42 -9.14 -14.12
CA LEU A 139 -10.75 -10.30 -13.56
C LEU A 139 -11.75 -11.45 -13.29
N ASP A 140 -11.25 -12.67 -13.27
CA ASP A 140 -12.03 -13.81 -12.82
C ASP A 140 -12.23 -13.80 -11.28
N SER A 141 -13.11 -14.68 -10.79
CA SER A 141 -13.45 -14.75 -9.37
C SER A 141 -12.26 -15.07 -8.47
N ALA A 142 -11.30 -15.88 -8.93
CA ALA A 142 -10.16 -16.29 -8.13
C ALA A 142 -9.15 -15.14 -7.97
N ALA A 143 -8.86 -14.44 -9.06
CA ALA A 143 -8.04 -13.23 -9.03
C ALA A 143 -8.73 -12.12 -8.21
N THR A 144 -10.04 -11.96 -8.35
CA THR A 144 -10.81 -11.00 -7.54
C THR A 144 -10.74 -11.34 -6.06
N TYR A 145 -10.87 -12.62 -5.70
CA TYR A 145 -10.74 -13.07 -4.31
C TYR A 145 -9.34 -12.76 -3.74
N ASP A 146 -8.27 -13.12 -4.47
CA ASP A 146 -6.88 -12.89 -4.04
C ASP A 146 -6.60 -11.41 -3.77
N ILE A 147 -7.16 -10.53 -4.61
CA ILE A 147 -7.06 -9.09 -4.46
C ILE A 147 -7.76 -8.60 -3.18
N ILE A 148 -8.99 -9.04 -2.93
CA ILE A 148 -9.77 -8.58 -1.78
C ILE A 148 -9.19 -9.10 -0.47
N ASP A 149 -8.72 -10.34 -0.47
CA ASP A 149 -8.01 -10.92 0.68
C ASP A 149 -6.69 -10.17 0.95
N THR A 150 -5.94 -9.81 -0.09
CA THR A 150 -4.75 -8.97 0.02
C THR A 150 -5.07 -7.62 0.68
N GLN A 151 -6.09 -6.90 0.20
CA GLN A 151 -6.44 -5.59 0.75
C GLN A 151 -6.92 -5.70 2.21
N ARG A 152 -7.65 -6.77 2.55
CA ARG A 152 -8.06 -7.08 3.92
C ARG A 152 -6.86 -7.33 4.82
N SER A 153 -5.91 -8.14 4.37
CA SER A 153 -4.68 -8.43 5.10
C SER A 153 -3.88 -7.15 5.36
N VAL A 154 -3.74 -6.29 4.35
CA VAL A 154 -3.09 -4.98 4.46
C VAL A 154 -3.78 -4.08 5.49
N ALA A 155 -5.10 -3.99 5.47
CA ALA A 155 -5.86 -3.20 6.44
C ALA A 155 -5.58 -3.65 7.88
N HIS A 156 -5.54 -4.97 8.13
CA HIS A 156 -5.31 -5.54 9.46
C HIS A 156 -3.85 -5.48 9.91
N THR A 157 -2.91 -5.89 9.05
CA THR A 157 -1.49 -6.01 9.38
C THR A 157 -0.80 -4.65 9.47
N LEU A 158 -1.22 -3.69 8.64
CA LEU A 158 -0.60 -2.36 8.58
C LEU A 158 -1.43 -1.28 9.30
N HIS A 159 -2.55 -1.66 9.92
CA HIS A 159 -3.48 -0.76 10.60
C HIS A 159 -3.90 0.45 9.74
N LYS A 160 -4.22 0.18 8.48
CA LYS A 160 -4.62 1.19 7.50
C LYS A 160 -6.12 1.20 7.25
N THR A 161 -6.65 2.38 6.97
CA THR A 161 -8.00 2.50 6.42
C THR A 161 -7.96 2.19 4.93
N VAL A 162 -8.64 1.13 4.49
CA VAL A 162 -8.75 0.78 3.07
C VAL A 162 -10.20 0.93 2.63
N VAL A 163 -10.44 1.74 1.61
CA VAL A 163 -11.75 1.96 0.99
C VAL A 163 -11.67 1.45 -0.43
N ILE A 164 -12.55 0.51 -0.80
CA ILE A 164 -12.53 -0.13 -2.12
C ILE A 164 -13.86 0.11 -2.81
N ALA A 165 -13.83 0.49 -4.09
CA ALA A 165 -15.01 0.47 -4.96
C ALA A 165 -15.03 -0.84 -5.77
N LEU A 166 -16.13 -1.58 -5.70
CA LEU A 166 -16.32 -2.84 -6.41
C LEU A 166 -17.49 -2.75 -7.39
N LEU A 167 -17.25 -3.12 -8.64
CA LEU A 167 -18.28 -3.20 -9.66
C LEU A 167 -18.89 -4.61 -9.64
N GLN A 168 -20.15 -4.73 -9.21
CA GLN A 168 -20.94 -5.97 -9.21
C GLN A 168 -20.21 -7.18 -8.60
N PRO A 169 -19.80 -7.12 -7.31
CA PRO A 169 -19.08 -8.23 -6.69
C PRO A 169 -19.93 -9.51 -6.67
N SER A 170 -19.28 -10.66 -6.82
CA SER A 170 -19.93 -11.94 -6.57
C SER A 170 -20.40 -12.02 -5.10
N PRO A 171 -21.40 -12.87 -4.78
CA PRO A 171 -21.85 -13.04 -3.39
C PRO A 171 -20.71 -13.38 -2.43
N GLU A 172 -19.76 -14.22 -2.87
CA GLU A 172 -18.60 -14.61 -2.08
C GLU A 172 -17.71 -13.41 -1.71
N VAL A 173 -17.40 -12.55 -2.68
CA VAL A 173 -16.62 -11.32 -2.45
C VAL A 173 -17.37 -10.33 -1.56
N PHE A 174 -18.70 -10.25 -1.73
CA PHE A 174 -19.54 -9.39 -0.91
C PHE A 174 -19.51 -9.75 0.58
N PHE A 175 -19.45 -11.04 0.94
CA PHE A 175 -19.37 -11.47 2.34
C PHE A 175 -18.09 -11.03 3.05
N PHE A 176 -16.99 -10.80 2.33
CA PHE A 176 -15.74 -10.27 2.91
C PHE A 176 -15.79 -8.78 3.22
N PHE A 177 -16.78 -8.06 2.69
CA PHE A 177 -16.83 -6.60 2.71
C PHE A 177 -17.45 -5.99 3.97
N PHE A 178 -18.07 -6.80 4.85
CA PHE A 178 -18.70 -6.26 6.06
C PHE A 178 -17.65 -5.74 7.06
N LEU A 179 -17.45 -4.42 7.01
CA LEU A 179 -16.98 -3.51 8.07
C LEU A 179 -16.25 -4.22 9.22
N THR A 180 -14.95 -4.45 9.05
CA THR A 180 -14.05 -4.53 10.20
C THR A 180 -13.83 -3.11 10.73
N THR A 181 -14.88 -2.51 11.30
CA THR A 181 -14.69 -1.37 12.20
C THR A 181 -13.86 -1.91 13.35
N HIS A 182 -12.61 -1.47 13.45
CA HIS A 182 -11.95 -1.42 14.73
C HIS A 182 -12.79 -0.50 15.62
N GLY A 183 -13.71 -1.11 16.39
CA GLY A 183 -14.30 -0.51 17.58
C GLY A 183 -13.24 -0.42 18.69
N PRO A 184 -13.48 0.43 19.70
CA PRO A 184 -12.47 1.11 20.53
C PRO A 184 -11.53 0.18 21.29
#